data_AF-A0A423W1W6-F1
#
_entry.id   AF-A0A423W1W6-F1
#
_cell.length_a   1.000
_cell.length_b   1.000
_cell.length_c   1.000
_cell.angle_alpha   90.00
_cell.angle_beta   90.00
_cell.angle_gamma   90.00
#
_symmetry.space_group_name_H-M   'P 1'
#
loop_
_entity.id
_entity.type
_entity.pdbx_description
1 polymer ?
#
loop_
_entity_poly.entity_id
_entity_poly.type
_entity_poly.pdbx_seq_one_letter_code
_entity_poly.pdbx_strand_id
1 'polypeptide(L)'
;MPPEAGEDADMLLPRLQSALKQFQSSGKPFHILGAQTAPRKCRTLIILDSSFNPPSLAHMQMATSALQDIWAQRQGKGTALEDDCRLLLLLAVNNADKAPKPATFEHRLLMMHKFAGDIQKTWRDTTKATEQEGKQEDGDLPVDIGLTTHPFFHEKSAAIATSPEYSFSSSANPSSSSEPHAEQIVLAGFDTLIRIFDPKYYQSPVPEPAVESPTAEKKTPIQIALDPFFARARLRITMRTDDDWGGKEDQLQYVERLVDGDELDKVGGRREWARRVEMVQGMVGSKEEAVVSSTLAREAVKAKDWARLKKLVPEGVAGLIERGEVSW
;
A
#
# COMPACT_ATOMS: atom_id res chain seq x y z
N MET A 1 -2.87 -3.99 -17.50
CA MET A 1 -1.95 -3.87 -18.65
C MET A 1 -0.58 -3.60 -18.06
N PRO A 2 0.44 -4.44 -18.32
CA PRO A 2 1.82 -4.01 -18.08
C PRO A 2 2.08 -2.71 -18.85
N PRO A 3 3.03 -1.86 -18.44
CA PRO A 3 3.42 -0.72 -19.24
C PRO A 3 3.84 -1.23 -20.62
N GLU A 4 3.11 -0.87 -21.67
CA GLU A 4 3.58 -1.11 -23.03
C GLU A 4 4.91 -0.36 -23.17
N ALA A 5 5.97 -1.09 -23.52
CA ALA A 5 7.30 -0.52 -23.63
C ALA A 5 7.29 0.61 -24.66
N GLY A 6 7.31 1.86 -24.17
CA GLY A 6 7.35 3.06 -25.01
C GLY A 6 6.05 3.86 -25.12
N GLU A 7 5.04 3.65 -24.27
CA GLU A 7 3.91 4.60 -24.23
C GLU A 7 4.41 5.99 -23.78
N ASP A 8 4.32 6.96 -24.69
CA ASP A 8 4.72 8.35 -24.47
C ASP A 8 3.85 8.97 -23.37
N ALA A 9 4.45 9.75 -22.47
CA ALA A 9 3.75 10.45 -21.40
C ALA A 9 2.61 11.32 -21.96
N ASP A 10 2.81 11.88 -23.16
CA ASP A 10 1.85 12.70 -23.88
C ASP A 10 0.58 11.93 -24.30
N MET A 11 0.68 10.61 -24.55
CA MET A 11 -0.47 9.76 -24.86
C MET A 11 -1.12 9.17 -23.60
N LEU A 12 -0.33 8.88 -22.57
CA LEU A 12 -0.81 8.26 -21.35
C LEU A 12 -1.59 9.24 -20.45
N LEU A 13 -1.14 10.49 -20.35
CA LEU A 13 -1.75 11.48 -19.45
C LEU A 13 -3.25 11.75 -19.77
N PRO A 14 -3.67 11.96 -21.04
CA PRO A 14 -5.09 12.09 -21.38
C PRO A 14 -5.93 10.85 -21.00
N ARG A 15 -5.38 9.64 -21.12
CA ARG A 15 -6.07 8.40 -20.73
C ARG A 15 -6.27 8.34 -19.22
N LEU A 16 -5.24 8.70 -18.44
CA LEU A 16 -5.30 8.76 -16.98
C LEU A 16 -6.30 9.83 -16.50
N GLN A 17 -6.33 10.99 -17.15
CA GLN A 17 -7.33 12.04 -16.88
C GLN A 17 -8.76 11.55 -17.14
N SER A 18 -8.98 10.86 -18.26
CA SER A 18 -10.29 10.28 -18.59
C SER A 18 -10.72 9.24 -17.56
N ALA A 19 -9.83 8.31 -17.20
CA ALA A 19 -10.09 7.28 -16.20
C ALA A 19 -10.38 7.86 -14.80
N LEU A 20 -9.64 8.89 -14.39
CA LEU A 20 -9.88 9.59 -13.13
C LEU A 20 -11.26 10.26 -13.11
N LYS A 21 -11.62 10.98 -14.18
CA LYS A 21 -12.96 11.60 -14.30
C LYS A 21 -14.06 10.55 -14.27
N GLN A 22 -13.88 9.44 -14.99
CA GLN A 22 -14.83 8.33 -14.99
C GLN A 22 -15.00 7.77 -13.57
N PHE A 23 -13.90 7.52 -12.85
CA PHE A 23 -13.96 7.05 -11.47
C PHE A 23 -14.70 8.03 -10.55
N GLN A 24 -14.35 9.32 -10.59
CA GLN A 24 -14.99 10.36 -9.79
C GLN A 24 -16.50 10.47 -10.05
N SER A 25 -16.93 10.26 -11.30
CA SER A 25 -18.34 10.28 -11.68
C SER A 25 -19.09 8.96 -11.41
N SER A 26 -18.38 7.86 -11.16
CA SER A 26 -18.96 6.52 -11.09
C SER A 26 -19.68 6.19 -9.78
N GLY A 27 -19.39 6.93 -8.71
CA GLY A 27 -19.85 6.60 -7.35
C GLY A 27 -19.24 5.33 -6.76
N LYS A 28 -18.29 4.67 -7.45
CA LYS A 28 -17.64 3.46 -6.96
C LYS A 28 -16.64 3.80 -5.84
N PRO A 29 -16.55 2.97 -4.77
CA PRO A 29 -15.61 3.21 -3.68
C PRO A 29 -14.16 2.85 -4.02
N PHE A 30 -13.96 2.01 -5.04
CA PHE A 30 -12.67 1.50 -5.50
C PHE A 30 -12.72 1.19 -7.00
N HIS A 31 -11.61 1.41 -7.70
CA HIS A 31 -11.44 1.07 -9.12
C HIS A 31 -9.96 0.89 -9.47
N ILE A 32 -9.63 -0.13 -10.27
CA ILE A 32 -8.30 -0.37 -10.82
C ILE A 32 -8.22 0.22 -12.22
N LEU A 33 -7.14 0.94 -12.50
CA LEU A 33 -6.89 1.51 -13.81
C LEU A 33 -6.50 0.43 -14.84
N GLY A 34 -6.90 0.68 -16.09
CA GLY A 34 -6.62 -0.17 -17.24
C GLY A 34 -7.79 -1.07 -17.63
N ALA A 35 -7.90 -1.36 -18.93
CA ALA A 35 -8.96 -2.20 -19.46
C ALA A 35 -8.70 -3.67 -19.13
N GLN A 36 -9.65 -4.34 -18.49
CA GLN A 36 -9.67 -5.79 -18.37
C GLN A 36 -11.12 -6.28 -18.39
N THR A 37 -11.37 -7.38 -19.10
CA THR A 37 -12.70 -7.97 -19.26
C THR A 37 -13.03 -9.02 -18.18
N ALA A 38 -12.02 -9.47 -17.43
CA ALA A 38 -12.17 -10.50 -16.39
C ALA A 38 -11.55 -10.03 -15.05
N PRO A 39 -12.09 -10.49 -13.90
CA PRO A 39 -11.52 -10.22 -12.59
C PRO A 39 -10.07 -10.73 -12.45
N ARG A 40 -9.23 -9.99 -11.75
CA ARG A 40 -7.84 -10.36 -11.49
C ARG A 40 -7.76 -11.41 -10.39
N LYS A 41 -7.25 -12.59 -10.70
CA LYS A 41 -7.03 -13.63 -9.69
C LYS A 41 -5.88 -13.25 -8.76
N CYS A 42 -6.06 -13.47 -7.47
CA CYS A 42 -5.04 -13.19 -6.46
C CYS A 42 -5.35 -13.93 -5.15
N ARG A 43 -4.34 -14.53 -4.51
CA ARG A 43 -4.46 -15.05 -3.14
C ARG A 43 -3.91 -14.07 -2.10
N THR A 44 -2.80 -13.41 -2.42
CA THR A 44 -2.15 -12.41 -1.55
C THR A 44 -2.06 -11.07 -2.28
N LEU A 45 -2.74 -10.06 -1.76
CA LEU A 45 -2.70 -8.71 -2.30
C LEU A 45 -1.85 -7.81 -1.40
N ILE A 46 -0.68 -7.41 -1.88
CA ILE A 46 0.16 -6.41 -1.22
C ILE A 46 -0.38 -5.03 -1.59
N ILE A 47 -0.64 -4.17 -0.61
CA ILE A 47 -1.24 -2.86 -0.82
C ILE A 47 -0.26 -1.80 -0.34
N LEU A 48 0.24 -0.98 -1.26
CA LEU A 48 0.98 0.23 -0.96
C LEU A 48 0.07 1.44 -1.17
N ASP A 49 -0.45 1.97 -0.06
CA ASP A 49 -1.36 3.12 -0.03
C ASP A 49 -0.58 4.39 0.33
N SER A 50 -0.53 5.36 -0.58
CA SER A 50 0.20 6.60 -0.37
C SER A 50 -0.34 7.72 -1.26
N SER A 51 0.03 8.95 -0.90
CA SER A 51 -0.24 10.11 -1.75
C SER A 51 0.58 10.15 -3.04
N PHE A 52 1.68 9.36 -3.13
CA PHE A 52 2.56 9.24 -4.30
C PHE A 52 2.92 10.59 -4.93
N ASN A 53 3.40 11.53 -4.12
CA ASN A 53 3.58 12.93 -4.53
C ASN A 53 4.99 13.47 -4.20
N PRO A 54 6.05 12.96 -4.86
CA PRO A 54 6.10 11.81 -5.77
C PRO A 54 6.28 10.46 -5.01
N PRO A 55 6.15 9.30 -5.69
CA PRO A 55 6.73 8.06 -5.19
C PRO A 55 8.22 8.24 -4.89
N SER A 56 8.72 7.63 -3.82
CA SER A 56 10.10 7.79 -3.34
C SER A 56 10.81 6.43 -3.23
N LEU A 57 12.13 6.43 -3.02
CA LEU A 57 12.87 5.18 -2.80
C LEU A 57 12.43 4.45 -1.53
N ALA A 58 11.90 5.15 -0.53
CA ALA A 58 11.27 4.52 0.63
C ALA A 58 10.03 3.69 0.22
N HIS A 59 9.19 4.21 -0.68
CA HIS A 59 8.06 3.47 -1.24
C HIS A 59 8.53 2.25 -2.04
N MET A 60 9.60 2.41 -2.84
CA MET A 60 10.22 1.32 -3.60
C MET A 60 10.65 0.20 -2.66
N GLN A 61 11.40 0.53 -1.60
CA GLN A 61 11.88 -0.45 -0.63
C GLN A 61 10.74 -1.20 0.07
N MET A 62 9.69 -0.49 0.51
CA MET A 62 8.52 -1.13 1.12
C MET A 62 7.94 -2.21 0.19
N ALA A 63 7.73 -1.85 -1.09
CA ALA A 63 7.19 -2.77 -2.08
C ALA A 63 8.13 -3.95 -2.35
N THR A 64 9.40 -3.67 -2.70
CA THR A 64 10.34 -4.71 -3.14
C THR A 64 10.71 -5.67 -2.01
N SER A 65 10.91 -5.19 -0.78
CA SER A 65 11.18 -6.07 0.37
C SER A 65 10.01 -6.99 0.71
N ALA A 66 8.76 -6.49 0.65
CA ALA A 66 7.58 -7.31 0.88
C ALA A 66 7.44 -8.42 -0.17
N LEU A 67 7.70 -8.10 -1.44
CA LEU A 67 7.68 -9.04 -2.55
C LEU A 67 8.77 -10.12 -2.39
N GLN A 68 9.99 -9.72 -2.02
CA GLN A 68 11.11 -10.63 -1.79
C GLN A 68 10.82 -11.62 -0.65
N ASP A 69 10.26 -11.14 0.47
CA ASP A 69 9.92 -12.01 1.61
C ASP A 69 8.83 -13.02 1.25
N ILE A 70 7.76 -12.57 0.57
CA ILE A 70 6.68 -13.47 0.13
C ILE A 70 7.21 -14.52 -0.84
N TRP A 71 8.10 -14.13 -1.74
CA TRP A 71 8.75 -15.04 -2.67
C TRP A 71 9.66 -16.04 -1.95
N ALA A 72 10.49 -15.59 -1.02
CA ALA A 72 11.35 -16.46 -0.20
C ALA A 72 10.54 -17.46 0.63
N GLN A 73 9.39 -17.07 1.17
CA GLN A 73 8.48 -17.97 1.90
C GLN A 73 7.77 -19.01 1.01
N ARG A 74 7.75 -18.79 -0.31
CA ARG A 74 7.09 -19.64 -1.31
C ARG A 74 8.06 -20.50 -2.11
N GLN A 75 9.34 -20.14 -2.16
CA GLN A 75 10.42 -21.00 -2.67
C GLN A 75 10.29 -22.41 -2.06
N GLY A 76 9.99 -23.40 -2.92
CA GLY A 76 9.73 -24.80 -2.53
C GLY A 76 8.27 -25.27 -2.48
N LYS A 77 7.27 -24.40 -2.73
CA LYS A 77 5.83 -24.77 -2.70
C LYS A 77 5.14 -24.97 -4.06
N GLY A 78 5.87 -24.83 -5.16
CA GLY A 78 5.45 -25.29 -6.50
C GLY A 78 4.26 -24.56 -7.14
N THR A 79 3.99 -23.30 -6.79
CA THR A 79 2.92 -22.48 -7.38
C THR A 79 3.51 -21.25 -8.05
N ALA A 80 3.15 -20.99 -9.32
CA ALA A 80 3.58 -19.82 -10.08
C ALA A 80 3.09 -18.52 -9.41
N LEU A 81 3.95 -17.48 -9.36
CA LEU A 81 3.66 -16.24 -8.63
C LEU A 81 2.51 -15.42 -9.19
N GLU A 82 2.29 -15.46 -10.51
CA GLU A 82 1.39 -14.56 -11.25
C GLU A 82 -0.09 -14.71 -10.86
N ASP A 83 -0.50 -15.91 -10.45
CA ASP A 83 -1.87 -16.21 -10.03
C ASP A 83 -2.06 -16.05 -8.50
N ASP A 84 -1.00 -15.80 -7.76
CA ASP A 84 -0.97 -16.02 -6.31
C ASP A 84 -0.55 -14.77 -5.50
N CYS A 85 0.16 -13.81 -6.11
CA CYS A 85 0.54 -12.55 -5.46
C CYS A 85 0.40 -11.35 -6.42
N ARG A 86 -0.15 -10.23 -5.95
CA ARG A 86 -0.21 -8.96 -6.70
C ARG A 86 0.20 -7.79 -5.82
N LEU A 87 0.80 -6.77 -6.42
CA LEU A 87 1.04 -5.47 -5.77
C LEU A 87 0.02 -4.44 -6.27
N LEU A 88 -0.68 -3.79 -5.36
CA LEU A 88 -1.58 -2.68 -5.64
C LEU A 88 -0.96 -1.37 -5.13
N LEU A 89 -0.70 -0.44 -6.06
CA LEU A 89 -0.42 0.96 -5.75
C LEU A 89 -1.75 1.70 -5.61
N LEU A 90 -2.12 2.10 -4.39
CA LEU A 90 -3.43 2.67 -4.10
C LEU A 90 -3.38 4.17 -3.82
N LEU A 91 -4.18 4.95 -4.54
CA LEU A 91 -4.31 6.39 -4.36
C LEU A 91 -5.72 6.77 -3.89
N ALA A 92 -5.82 7.37 -2.70
CA ALA A 92 -7.06 7.94 -2.20
C ALA A 92 -7.33 9.33 -2.80
N VAL A 93 -8.48 9.51 -3.47
CA VAL A 93 -8.89 10.80 -4.06
C VAL A 93 -9.53 11.74 -3.05
N ASN A 94 -10.08 11.19 -1.96
CA ASN A 94 -10.63 11.94 -0.82
C ASN A 94 -9.76 11.65 0.42
N ASN A 95 -8.51 12.10 0.40
CA ASN A 95 -7.60 11.85 1.50
C ASN A 95 -7.99 12.70 2.72
N ALA A 96 -8.08 12.11 3.91
CA ALA A 96 -8.59 12.79 5.11
C ALA A 96 -7.75 14.01 5.55
N ASP A 97 -6.44 14.01 5.22
CA ASP A 97 -5.49 14.93 5.84
C ASP A 97 -4.85 15.96 4.88
N LYS A 98 -5.02 15.86 3.55
CA LYS A 98 -4.23 16.67 2.59
C LYS A 98 -4.97 17.10 1.33
N ALA A 99 -4.96 18.41 1.06
CA ALA A 99 -5.32 18.98 -0.25
C ALA A 99 -4.33 18.51 -1.35
N PRO A 100 -4.76 18.44 -2.63
CA PRO A 100 -3.90 18.03 -3.75
C PRO A 100 -2.89 19.13 -4.09
N LYS A 101 -1.83 19.27 -3.29
CA LYS A 101 -0.66 20.10 -3.55
C LYS A 101 0.60 19.27 -3.28
N PRO A 102 1.67 19.33 -4.12
CA PRO A 102 1.84 20.15 -5.32
C PRO A 102 1.27 19.50 -6.59
N ALA A 103 1.60 18.24 -6.90
CA ALA A 103 1.12 17.60 -8.13
C ALA A 103 -0.37 17.23 -8.07
N THR A 104 -1.06 17.39 -9.21
CA THR A 104 -2.46 16.97 -9.43
C THR A 104 -2.60 15.44 -9.44
N PHE A 105 -3.82 14.91 -9.36
CA PHE A 105 -4.04 13.47 -9.29
C PHE A 105 -3.60 12.74 -10.56
N GLU A 106 -3.88 13.28 -11.74
CA GLU A 106 -3.46 12.70 -13.03
C GLU A 106 -1.93 12.61 -13.16
N HIS A 107 -1.20 13.60 -12.65
CA HIS A 107 0.27 13.56 -12.64
C HIS A 107 0.82 12.58 -11.59
N ARG A 108 0.15 12.43 -10.45
CA ARG A 108 0.48 11.35 -9.50
C ARG A 108 0.26 9.98 -10.11
N LEU A 109 -0.84 9.79 -10.84
CA LEU A 109 -1.11 8.56 -11.58
C LEU A 109 -0.05 8.30 -12.66
N LEU A 110 0.40 9.34 -13.37
CA LEU A 110 1.49 9.23 -14.35
C LEU A 110 2.80 8.76 -13.66
N MET A 111 3.14 9.37 -12.51
CA MET A 111 4.28 8.94 -11.71
C MET A 111 4.11 7.53 -11.15
N MET A 112 2.91 7.13 -10.70
CA MET A 112 2.61 5.77 -10.25
C MET A 112 2.76 4.75 -11.38
N HIS A 113 2.38 5.09 -12.61
CA HIS A 113 2.57 4.24 -13.76
C HIS A 113 4.04 3.97 -14.03
N LYS A 114 4.86 5.03 -13.98
CA LYS A 114 6.31 4.87 -14.13
C LYS A 114 6.94 4.12 -12.97
N PHE A 115 6.49 4.39 -11.75
CA PHE A 115 6.92 3.70 -10.54
C PHE A 115 6.60 2.20 -10.58
N ALA A 116 5.44 1.80 -11.11
CA ALA A 116 5.11 0.39 -11.33
C ALA A 116 6.13 -0.29 -12.25
N GLY A 117 6.52 0.38 -13.35
CA GLY A 117 7.58 -0.11 -14.24
C GLY A 117 8.95 -0.19 -13.56
N ASP A 118 9.30 0.78 -12.71
CA ASP A 118 10.54 0.75 -11.93
C ASP A 118 10.55 -0.45 -10.96
N ILE A 119 9.42 -0.74 -10.29
CA ILE A 119 9.27 -1.92 -9.41
C ILE A 119 9.46 -3.22 -10.20
N GLN A 120 8.80 -3.35 -11.36
CA GLN A 120 8.91 -4.53 -12.21
C GLN A 120 10.33 -4.74 -12.73
N LYS A 121 11.03 -3.65 -13.10
CA LYS A 121 12.45 -3.69 -13.47
C LYS A 121 13.30 -4.22 -12.30
N THR A 122 13.19 -3.61 -11.12
CA THR A 122 13.94 -4.06 -9.92
C THR A 122 13.63 -5.50 -9.54
N TRP A 123 12.37 -5.93 -9.68
CA TRP A 123 11.95 -7.30 -9.45
C TRP A 123 12.69 -8.28 -10.36
N ARG A 124 12.65 -8.04 -11.69
CA ARG A 124 13.36 -8.88 -12.68
C ARG A 124 14.86 -8.93 -12.44
N ASP A 125 15.47 -7.81 -12.11
CA ASP A 125 16.91 -7.74 -11.86
C ASP A 125 17.30 -8.56 -10.61
N THR A 126 16.46 -8.53 -9.57
CA THR A 126 16.66 -9.32 -8.35
C THR A 126 16.48 -10.82 -8.62
N THR A 127 15.39 -11.22 -9.28
CA THR A 127 15.12 -12.66 -9.53
C THR A 127 16.18 -13.28 -10.43
N LYS A 128 16.61 -12.58 -11.48
CA LYS A 128 17.72 -13.03 -12.36
C LYS A 128 19.03 -13.23 -11.61
N ALA A 129 19.33 -12.42 -10.60
CA ALA A 129 20.56 -12.55 -9.81
C ALA A 129 20.52 -13.75 -8.84
N THR A 130 19.33 -14.30 -8.54
CA THR A 130 19.14 -15.32 -7.51
C THR A 130 19.01 -16.74 -8.08
N GLU A 131 18.78 -16.88 -9.39
CA GLU A 131 18.58 -18.18 -10.05
C GLU A 131 19.87 -18.69 -10.73
N GLN A 132 20.37 -19.85 -10.29
CA GLN A 132 21.30 -20.66 -11.08
C GLN A 132 20.55 -21.28 -12.27
N GLU A 133 21.20 -21.31 -13.42
CA GLU A 133 20.74 -21.80 -14.73
C GLU A 133 19.68 -22.93 -14.65
N GLY A 134 18.40 -22.58 -14.88
CA GLY A 134 17.39 -23.56 -15.29
C GLY A 134 16.06 -23.54 -14.54
N LYS A 135 15.26 -22.48 -14.73
CA LYS A 135 13.80 -22.53 -15.00
C LYS A 135 13.26 -21.10 -14.99
N GLN A 136 13.18 -20.49 -16.17
CA GLN A 136 12.61 -19.17 -16.38
C GLN A 136 11.09 -19.26 -16.19
N GLU A 137 10.56 -18.87 -15.03
CA GLU A 137 9.17 -18.41 -14.93
C GLU A 137 9.14 -16.98 -15.48
N ASP A 138 8.71 -16.84 -16.73
CA ASP A 138 8.78 -15.61 -17.55
C ASP A 138 7.72 -14.54 -17.15
N GLY A 139 7.31 -14.56 -15.88
CA GLY A 139 6.24 -13.73 -15.35
C GLY A 139 6.71 -12.38 -14.86
N ASP A 140 6.33 -11.30 -15.56
CA ASP A 140 6.41 -9.96 -14.99
C ASP A 140 5.51 -9.89 -13.74
N LEU A 141 6.03 -9.31 -12.65
CA LEU A 141 5.25 -9.09 -11.44
C LEU A 141 3.98 -8.28 -11.76
N PRO A 142 2.76 -8.79 -11.43
CA PRO A 142 1.55 -8.03 -11.61
C PRO A 142 1.46 -6.85 -10.62
N VAL A 143 1.67 -5.64 -11.13
CA VAL A 143 1.48 -4.38 -10.41
C VAL A 143 0.23 -3.68 -10.93
N ASP A 144 -0.77 -3.53 -10.05
CA ASP A 144 -2.02 -2.82 -10.30
C ASP A 144 -1.93 -1.38 -9.75
N ILE A 145 -2.66 -0.47 -10.39
CA ILE A 145 -2.83 0.92 -9.91
C ILE A 145 -4.31 1.13 -9.63
N GLY A 146 -4.65 1.45 -8.39
CA GLY A 146 -6.02 1.64 -7.94
C GLY A 146 -6.31 3.03 -7.41
N LEU A 147 -7.58 3.42 -7.53
CA LEU A 147 -8.16 4.61 -6.95
C LEU A 147 -9.18 4.21 -5.87
N THR A 148 -9.30 5.00 -4.82
CA THR A 148 -10.33 4.83 -3.80
C THR A 148 -10.88 6.17 -3.29
N THR A 149 -12.16 6.19 -2.94
CA THR A 149 -12.80 7.34 -2.28
C THR A 149 -12.70 7.29 -0.76
N HIS A 150 -12.26 6.16 -0.19
CA HIS A 150 -12.20 6.00 1.26
C HIS A 150 -10.91 6.59 1.84
N PRO A 151 -10.99 7.31 2.97
CA PRO A 151 -9.81 7.81 3.66
C PRO A 151 -9.13 6.76 4.56
N PHE A 152 -9.89 5.85 5.17
CA PHE A 152 -9.38 4.95 6.20
C PHE A 152 -9.06 3.54 5.69
N PHE A 153 -8.01 2.92 6.23
CA PHE A 153 -7.54 1.59 5.80
C PHE A 153 -8.60 0.49 5.89
N HIS A 154 -9.43 0.50 6.94
CA HIS A 154 -10.46 -0.51 7.13
C HIS A 154 -11.54 -0.46 6.03
N GLU A 155 -11.94 0.75 5.62
CA GLU A 155 -12.88 0.97 4.52
C GLU A 155 -12.26 0.67 3.16
N LYS A 156 -11.01 1.11 2.91
CA LYS A 156 -10.26 0.78 1.69
C LYS A 156 -10.17 -0.74 1.51
N SER A 157 -9.81 -1.44 2.58
CA SER A 157 -9.70 -2.89 2.61
C SER A 157 -11.04 -3.59 2.33
N ALA A 158 -12.15 -3.06 2.87
CA ALA A 158 -13.49 -3.59 2.62
C ALA A 158 -13.95 -3.36 1.17
N ALA A 159 -13.69 -2.16 0.62
CA ALA A 159 -14.00 -1.83 -0.77
C ALA A 159 -13.22 -2.69 -1.76
N ILE A 160 -11.94 -2.98 -1.47
CA ILE A 160 -11.12 -3.90 -2.27
C ILE A 160 -11.65 -5.34 -2.17
N ALA A 161 -11.99 -5.80 -0.96
CA ALA A 161 -12.46 -7.16 -0.71
C ALA A 161 -13.78 -7.49 -1.44
N THR A 162 -14.65 -6.49 -1.59
CA THR A 162 -15.97 -6.62 -2.25
C THR A 162 -15.95 -6.24 -3.73
N SER A 163 -14.80 -5.80 -4.25
CA SER A 163 -14.69 -5.35 -5.64
C SER A 163 -14.78 -6.51 -6.62
N PRO A 164 -15.60 -6.41 -7.69
CA PRO A 164 -15.64 -7.41 -8.74
C PRO A 164 -14.37 -7.41 -9.62
N GLU A 165 -13.46 -6.44 -9.42
CA GLU A 165 -12.22 -6.34 -10.20
C GLU A 165 -11.13 -7.32 -9.74
N TYR A 166 -11.30 -7.90 -8.55
CA TYR A 166 -10.49 -9.00 -8.03
C TYR A 166 -11.33 -10.27 -7.85
N SER A 167 -10.71 -11.42 -8.09
CA SER A 167 -11.25 -12.75 -7.76
C SER A 167 -10.31 -13.42 -6.77
N PHE A 168 -10.66 -13.37 -5.49
CA PHE A 168 -9.82 -13.92 -4.43
C PHE A 168 -10.01 -15.44 -4.29
N SER A 169 -8.91 -16.19 -4.36
CA SER A 169 -8.93 -17.64 -4.09
C SER A 169 -8.64 -17.90 -2.61
N SER A 170 -9.49 -18.68 -1.94
CA SER A 170 -9.21 -19.12 -0.56
C SER A 170 -8.10 -20.16 -0.55
N SER A 171 -7.25 -20.13 0.49
CA SER A 171 -6.48 -21.32 0.84
C SER A 171 -7.46 -22.38 1.34
N ALA A 172 -7.58 -23.49 0.62
CA ALA A 172 -8.49 -24.57 0.92
C ALA A 172 -8.18 -25.20 2.29
N ASN A 173 -8.84 -24.71 3.34
CA ASN A 173 -9.06 -25.47 4.57
C ASN A 173 -10.54 -25.87 4.60
N PRO A 174 -10.89 -27.12 4.24
CA PRO A 174 -12.28 -27.58 4.10
C PRO A 174 -13.07 -27.63 5.42
N SER A 175 -12.45 -27.32 6.56
CA SER A 175 -13.07 -27.24 7.88
C SER A 175 -13.45 -25.82 8.32
N SER A 176 -13.10 -24.79 7.53
CA SER A 176 -13.44 -23.39 7.83
C SER A 176 -14.62 -22.95 6.97
N SER A 177 -15.78 -22.70 7.60
CA SER A 177 -16.97 -22.10 6.96
C SER A 177 -16.79 -20.61 6.63
N SER A 178 -15.60 -20.05 6.82
CA SER A 178 -15.28 -18.67 6.46
C SER A 178 -15.23 -18.52 4.94
N GLU A 179 -15.90 -17.51 4.40
CA GLU A 179 -15.83 -17.14 2.98
C GLU A 179 -14.36 -17.05 2.48
N PRO A 180 -14.11 -17.25 1.18
CA PRO A 180 -12.80 -16.98 0.58
C PRO A 180 -12.38 -15.53 0.85
N HIS A 181 -11.33 -15.33 1.67
CA HIS A 181 -10.70 -14.01 1.85
C HIS A 181 -9.26 -14.10 1.37
N ALA A 182 -8.88 -13.27 0.41
CA ALA A 182 -7.46 -13.06 0.13
C ALA A 182 -6.79 -12.37 1.32
N GLU A 183 -5.55 -12.76 1.55
CA GLU A 183 -4.69 -12.10 2.53
C GLU A 183 -4.27 -10.74 1.96
N GLN A 184 -4.71 -9.66 2.60
CA GLN A 184 -4.26 -8.32 2.27
C GLN A 184 -3.04 -7.96 3.15
N ILE A 185 -1.93 -7.57 2.54
CA ILE A 185 -0.74 -7.11 3.28
C ILE A 185 -0.60 -5.61 3.03
N VAL A 186 -0.96 -4.81 4.01
CA VAL A 186 -0.89 -3.34 3.92
C VAL A 186 0.49 -2.87 4.35
N LEU A 187 1.17 -2.18 3.44
CA LEU A 187 2.48 -1.59 3.67
C LEU A 187 2.31 -0.18 4.24
N ALA A 188 2.94 0.10 5.36
CA ALA A 188 2.87 1.40 6.02
C ALA A 188 4.14 1.73 6.82
N GLY A 189 4.31 3.00 7.18
CA GLY A 189 5.34 3.44 8.13
C GLY A 189 4.87 3.34 9.58
N PHE A 190 5.82 3.37 10.52
CA PHE A 190 5.50 3.33 11.95
C PHE A 190 4.54 4.45 12.41
N ASP A 191 4.69 5.67 11.89
CA ASP A 191 3.78 6.79 12.19
C ASP A 191 2.32 6.50 11.80
N THR A 192 2.11 5.66 10.79
CA THR A 192 0.79 5.23 10.34
C THR A 192 0.24 4.11 11.23
N LEU A 193 1.08 3.21 11.76
CA LEU A 193 0.67 2.20 12.74
C LEU A 193 0.04 2.85 13.97
N ILE A 194 0.66 3.92 14.49
CA ILE A 194 0.13 4.67 15.63
C ILE A 194 -1.28 5.18 15.34
N ARG A 195 -1.50 5.73 14.12
CA ARG A 195 -2.82 6.23 13.72
C ARG A 195 -3.86 5.13 13.54
N ILE A 196 -3.46 3.94 13.05
CA ILE A 196 -4.37 2.81 12.91
C ILE A 196 -4.94 2.37 14.27
N PHE A 197 -4.18 2.48 15.35
CA PHE A 197 -4.67 2.13 16.69
C PHE A 197 -5.18 3.32 17.50
N ASP A 198 -5.30 4.51 16.90
CA ASP A 198 -5.83 5.69 17.57
C ASP A 198 -7.38 5.73 17.43
N PRO A 199 -8.13 5.65 18.54
CA PRO A 199 -9.59 5.58 18.52
C PRO A 199 -10.26 6.81 17.90
N LYS A 200 -9.57 7.96 17.80
CA LYS A 200 -10.14 9.18 17.21
C LYS A 200 -10.54 9.01 15.74
N TYR A 201 -9.95 8.06 15.02
CA TYR A 201 -10.25 7.80 13.61
C TYR A 201 -11.50 6.93 13.41
N TYR A 202 -12.14 6.47 14.49
CA TYR A 202 -13.29 5.55 14.43
C TYR A 202 -14.56 6.13 15.06
N GLN A 203 -14.52 7.40 15.49
CA GLN A 203 -15.68 8.05 16.08
C GLN A 203 -16.69 8.40 14.99
N SER A 204 -17.92 7.90 15.11
CA SER A 204 -19.02 8.31 14.23
C SER A 204 -19.42 9.76 14.56
N PRO A 205 -19.62 10.64 13.57
CA PRO A 205 -20.12 11.99 13.80
C PRO A 205 -21.58 12.05 14.26
N VAL A 206 -22.30 10.92 14.28
CA VAL A 206 -23.70 10.86 14.70
C VAL A 206 -23.82 9.98 15.97
N PRO A 207 -24.30 10.51 17.10
CA PRO A 207 -24.76 9.68 18.20
C PRO A 207 -26.03 8.96 17.73
N GLU A 208 -25.91 7.69 17.33
CA GLU A 208 -27.06 6.82 17.14
C GLU A 208 -27.81 6.72 18.49
N PRO A 209 -29.13 7.01 18.56
CA PRO A 209 -29.89 6.83 19.77
C PRO A 209 -29.87 5.34 20.15
N ALA A 210 -29.44 5.06 21.38
CA ALA A 210 -29.26 3.70 21.90
C ALA A 210 -30.57 2.90 21.81
N VAL A 211 -30.71 2.06 20.80
CA VAL A 211 -31.66 0.95 20.83
C VAL A 211 -30.99 -0.18 21.60
N GLU A 212 -31.35 -0.31 22.87
CA GLU A 212 -30.85 -1.35 23.77
C GLU A 212 -31.33 -2.73 23.30
N SER A 213 -30.50 -3.42 22.52
CA SER A 213 -30.65 -4.86 22.26
C SER A 213 -29.94 -5.65 23.37
N PRO A 214 -30.61 -6.52 24.16
CA PRO A 214 -30.07 -7.00 25.44
C PRO A 214 -29.07 -8.18 25.37
N THR A 215 -28.55 -8.61 24.21
CA THR A 215 -27.84 -9.91 24.13
C THR A 215 -26.58 -9.96 23.25
N ALA A 216 -26.14 -8.86 22.66
CA ALA A 216 -24.87 -8.81 21.93
C ALA A 216 -23.81 -8.03 22.72
N GLU A 217 -22.60 -8.57 22.86
CA GLU A 217 -21.45 -7.82 23.38
C GLU A 217 -21.34 -6.49 22.62
N LYS A 218 -21.50 -5.37 23.34
CA LYS A 218 -21.39 -4.03 22.73
C LYS A 218 -19.96 -3.81 22.25
N LYS A 219 -19.72 -3.95 20.95
CA LYS A 219 -18.43 -3.64 20.32
C LYS A 219 -18.16 -2.14 20.36
N THR A 220 -16.90 -1.77 20.60
CA THR A 220 -16.45 -0.37 20.49
C THR A 220 -16.40 0.07 19.02
N PRO A 221 -16.40 1.38 18.71
CA PRO A 221 -16.29 1.84 17.31
C PRO A 221 -15.01 1.37 16.61
N ILE A 222 -13.87 1.36 17.33
CA ILE A 222 -12.61 0.82 16.81
C ILE A 222 -12.71 -0.69 16.54
N GLN A 223 -13.43 -1.47 17.35
CA GLN A 223 -13.68 -2.89 17.08
C GLN A 223 -14.58 -3.11 15.88
N ILE A 224 -15.64 -2.30 15.70
CA ILE A 224 -16.53 -2.38 14.53
C ILE A 224 -15.72 -2.20 13.24
N ALA A 225 -14.76 -1.28 13.24
CA ALA A 225 -13.91 -1.01 12.09
C ALA A 225 -12.77 -2.03 11.89
N LEU A 226 -12.05 -2.37 12.97
CA LEU A 226 -10.81 -3.13 12.88
C LEU A 226 -10.98 -4.65 12.97
N ASP A 227 -12.06 -5.17 13.60
CA ASP A 227 -12.35 -6.61 13.61
C ASP A 227 -12.39 -7.19 12.18
N PRO A 228 -13.24 -6.68 11.25
CA PRO A 228 -13.28 -7.21 9.90
C PRO A 228 -11.98 -6.91 9.13
N PHE A 229 -11.31 -5.79 9.41
CA PHE A 229 -10.03 -5.46 8.78
C PHE A 229 -8.96 -6.50 9.09
N PHE A 230 -8.69 -6.79 10.38
CA PHE A 230 -7.66 -7.76 10.78
C PHE A 230 -8.07 -9.23 10.61
N ALA A 231 -9.35 -9.51 10.33
CA ALA A 231 -9.77 -10.83 9.87
C ALA A 231 -9.12 -11.20 8.52
N ARG A 232 -8.88 -10.22 7.65
CA ARG A 232 -8.31 -10.43 6.29
C ARG A 232 -6.95 -9.77 6.06
N ALA A 233 -6.63 -8.71 6.80
CA ALA A 233 -5.46 -7.89 6.57
C ALA A 233 -4.37 -8.13 7.62
N ARG A 234 -3.13 -7.97 7.17
CA ARG A 234 -1.91 -7.86 7.98
C ARG A 234 -1.26 -6.53 7.69
N LEU A 235 -0.60 -5.97 8.70
CA LEU A 235 0.18 -4.75 8.56
C LEU A 235 1.66 -5.14 8.48
N ARG A 236 2.36 -4.65 7.47
CA ARG A 236 3.82 -4.72 7.39
C ARG A 236 4.36 -3.31 7.54
N ILE A 237 4.91 -3.05 8.72
CA ILE A 237 5.27 -1.73 9.21
C ILE A 237 6.77 -1.52 9.07
N THR A 238 7.14 -0.55 8.26
CA THR A 238 8.53 -0.15 8.07
C THR A 238 8.92 0.85 9.15
N MET A 239 9.95 0.49 9.93
CA MET A 239 10.52 1.36 10.95
C MET A 239 11.09 2.63 10.33
N ARG A 240 10.89 3.76 11.02
CA ARG A 240 11.43 5.08 10.62
C ARG A 240 12.10 5.71 11.83
N THR A 241 13.43 5.55 11.93
CA THR A 241 14.20 6.14 13.03
C THR A 241 14.47 7.60 12.72
N ASP A 242 13.48 8.45 12.98
CA ASP A 242 13.60 9.91 12.93
C ASP A 242 13.26 10.51 14.31
N ASP A 243 13.55 11.80 14.49
CA ASP A 243 13.47 12.48 15.79
C ASP A 243 12.05 12.52 16.38
N ASP A 244 11.01 12.33 15.56
CA ASP A 244 9.60 12.45 15.96
C ASP A 244 9.02 11.14 16.52
N TRP A 245 9.57 9.97 16.14
CA TRP A 245 8.96 8.66 16.43
C TRP A 245 9.89 7.68 17.17
N GLY A 246 10.98 8.20 17.73
CA GLY A 246 11.91 7.45 18.56
C GLY A 246 12.86 6.53 17.77
N GLY A 247 13.77 5.90 18.52
CA GLY A 247 14.74 4.96 17.98
C GLY A 247 14.12 3.62 17.57
N LYS A 248 14.95 2.75 16.99
CA LYS A 248 14.53 1.38 16.62
C LYS A 248 13.96 0.64 17.82
N GLU A 249 14.64 0.73 18.95
CA GLU A 249 14.27 0.08 20.20
C GLU A 249 12.91 0.58 20.72
N ASP A 250 12.65 1.88 20.64
CA ASP A 250 11.37 2.47 21.07
C ASP A 250 10.19 1.95 20.24
N GLN A 251 10.38 1.81 18.92
CA GLN A 251 9.36 1.33 18.00
C GLN A 251 9.07 -0.16 18.19
N LEU A 252 10.10 -0.98 18.41
CA LEU A 252 9.93 -2.40 18.73
C LEU A 252 9.21 -2.58 20.06
N GLN A 253 9.63 -1.83 21.09
CA GLN A 253 9.01 -1.90 22.41
C GLN A 253 7.54 -1.43 22.38
N TYR A 254 7.20 -0.48 21.52
CA TYR A 254 5.81 -0.09 21.30
C TYR A 254 4.96 -1.28 20.82
N VAL A 255 5.43 -2.02 19.82
CA VAL A 255 4.69 -3.20 19.31
C VAL A 255 4.64 -4.32 20.34
N GLU A 256 5.71 -4.56 21.10
CA GLU A 256 5.71 -5.51 22.21
C GLU A 256 4.62 -5.16 23.25
N ARG A 257 4.48 -3.88 23.61
CA ARG A 257 3.40 -3.43 24.52
C ARG A 257 2.00 -3.62 23.93
N LEU A 258 1.84 -3.58 22.61
CA LEU A 258 0.55 -3.90 21.98
C LEU A 258 0.23 -5.41 22.03
N VAL A 259 1.25 -6.27 21.94
CA VAL A 259 1.10 -7.73 21.94
C VAL A 259 0.92 -8.28 23.36
N ASP A 260 1.79 -7.88 24.28
CA ASP A 260 1.90 -8.45 25.63
C ASP A 260 1.31 -7.55 26.73
N GLY A 261 1.04 -6.28 26.42
CA GLY A 261 0.44 -5.31 27.34
C GLY A 261 -1.07 -5.13 27.18
N ASP A 262 -1.58 -4.06 27.76
CA ASP A 262 -3.00 -3.66 27.77
C ASP A 262 -3.27 -2.39 26.95
N GLU A 263 -2.29 -1.92 26.16
CA GLU A 263 -2.38 -0.68 25.37
C GLU A 263 -3.57 -0.67 24.40
N LEU A 264 -3.85 -1.81 23.74
CA LEU A 264 -5.02 -1.93 22.88
C LEU A 264 -6.33 -1.97 23.68
N ASP A 265 -6.35 -2.58 24.87
CA ASP A 265 -7.56 -2.61 25.70
C ASP A 265 -7.93 -1.22 26.21
N LYS A 266 -6.93 -0.40 26.58
CA LYS A 266 -7.11 0.99 27.04
C LYS A 266 -7.81 1.87 26.01
N VAL A 267 -7.63 1.60 24.72
CA VAL A 267 -8.30 2.31 23.62
C VAL A 267 -9.56 1.60 23.10
N GLY A 268 -9.99 0.54 23.78
CA GLY A 268 -11.16 -0.26 23.40
C GLY A 268 -10.92 -1.18 22.20
N GLY A 269 -9.67 -1.47 21.87
CA GLY A 269 -9.25 -2.39 20.81
C GLY A 269 -9.16 -3.85 21.25
N ARG A 270 -8.43 -4.68 20.50
CA ARG A 270 -8.18 -6.09 20.83
C ARG A 270 -6.73 -6.52 20.60
N ARG A 271 -6.16 -7.25 21.56
CA ARG A 271 -4.73 -7.66 21.54
C ARG A 271 -4.36 -8.53 20.34
N GLU A 272 -5.28 -9.33 19.81
CA GLU A 272 -5.02 -10.19 18.64
C GLU A 272 -4.66 -9.42 17.38
N TRP A 273 -5.07 -8.14 17.27
CA TRP A 273 -4.69 -7.30 16.14
C TRP A 273 -3.19 -7.06 16.10
N ALA A 274 -2.53 -6.96 17.26
CA ALA A 274 -1.08 -6.78 17.34
C ALA A 274 -0.32 -7.96 16.72
N ARG A 275 -0.87 -9.19 16.80
CA ARG A 275 -0.28 -10.39 16.17
C ARG A 275 -0.33 -10.36 14.63
N ARG A 276 -1.09 -9.42 14.06
CA ARG A 276 -1.17 -9.18 12.61
C ARG A 276 -0.23 -8.05 12.15
N VAL A 277 0.60 -7.52 13.05
CA VAL A 277 1.60 -6.49 12.76
C VAL A 277 2.97 -7.13 12.63
N GLU A 278 3.61 -6.94 11.49
CA GLU A 278 5.00 -7.31 11.23
C GLU A 278 5.85 -6.02 11.19
N MET A 279 6.93 -5.97 11.98
CA MET A 279 7.89 -4.87 11.95
C MET A 279 9.07 -5.22 11.05
N VAL A 280 9.41 -4.33 10.12
CA VAL A 280 10.54 -4.50 9.21
C VAL A 280 11.46 -3.28 9.21
N GLN A 281 12.73 -3.50 8.91
CA GLN A 281 13.72 -2.43 8.89
C GLN A 281 13.58 -1.59 7.62
N GLY A 282 13.44 -0.27 7.79
CA GLY A 282 13.50 0.71 6.70
C GLY A 282 14.92 0.91 6.19
N MET A 283 15.06 1.77 5.19
CA MET A 283 16.36 2.18 4.66
C MET A 283 17.17 2.76 5.82
N VAL A 284 18.26 2.08 6.17
CA VAL A 284 19.22 2.60 7.13
C VAL A 284 19.93 3.72 6.41
N GLY A 285 19.52 4.96 6.69
CA GLY A 285 20.44 6.06 6.51
C GLY A 285 21.64 5.74 7.39
N SER A 286 22.82 5.55 6.81
CA SER A 286 24.05 5.89 7.54
C SER A 286 23.85 7.30 8.12
N LYS A 287 24.51 7.69 9.22
CA LYS A 287 24.30 9.01 9.86
C LYS A 287 24.42 10.23 8.91
N GLU A 288 24.89 10.02 7.67
CA GLU A 288 25.02 11.00 6.59
C GLU A 288 23.98 10.85 5.44
N GLU A 289 23.25 9.73 5.33
CA GLU A 289 22.21 9.52 4.32
C GLU A 289 20.83 9.93 4.87
N ALA A 290 20.37 11.10 4.42
CA ALA A 290 19.11 11.71 4.83
C ALA A 290 17.89 10.78 4.63
N VAL A 291 16.95 10.82 5.59
CA VAL A 291 15.65 10.13 5.54
C VAL A 291 14.94 10.36 4.20
N VAL A 292 14.77 9.32 3.39
CA VAL A 292 14.08 9.44 2.09
C VAL A 292 12.60 9.71 2.30
N SER A 293 12.10 10.85 1.81
CA SER A 293 10.67 11.18 1.84
C SER A 293 10.23 11.94 0.60
N SER A 294 8.93 11.85 0.27
CA SER A 294 8.34 12.66 -0.79
C SER A 294 8.45 14.17 -0.51
N THR A 295 8.57 14.59 0.76
CA THR A 295 8.80 15.99 1.11
C THR A 295 10.16 16.47 0.63
N LEU A 296 11.23 15.73 0.93
CA LEU A 296 12.58 16.07 0.44
C LEU A 296 12.65 16.03 -1.09
N ALA A 297 11.92 15.11 -1.73
CA ALA A 297 11.86 15.05 -3.19
C ALA A 297 11.24 16.33 -3.77
N ARG A 298 10.15 16.84 -3.18
CA ARG A 298 9.54 18.13 -3.57
C ARG A 298 10.48 19.31 -3.37
N GLU A 299 11.25 19.33 -2.28
CA GLU A 299 12.26 20.36 -2.05
C GLU A 299 13.34 20.34 -3.12
N ALA A 300 13.85 19.16 -3.49
CA ALA A 300 14.84 18.99 -4.54
C ALA A 300 14.30 19.48 -5.90
N VAL A 301 13.05 19.17 -6.24
CA VAL A 301 12.39 19.70 -7.45
C VAL A 301 12.29 21.22 -7.42
N LYS A 302 11.84 21.80 -6.31
CA LYS A 302 11.72 23.26 -6.14
C LYS A 302 13.07 23.96 -6.28
N ALA A 303 14.14 23.32 -5.80
CA ALA A 303 15.51 23.81 -5.93
C ALA A 303 16.16 23.51 -7.30
N LYS A 304 15.48 22.75 -8.19
CA LYS A 304 16.05 22.18 -9.42
C LYS A 304 17.33 21.36 -9.19
N ASP A 305 17.42 20.74 -8.01
CA ASP A 305 18.53 19.88 -7.63
C ASP A 305 18.26 18.44 -8.08
N TRP A 306 18.51 18.19 -9.36
CA TRP A 306 18.24 16.89 -10.00
C TRP A 306 19.14 15.77 -9.45
N ALA A 307 20.35 16.11 -9.00
CA ALA A 307 21.25 15.16 -8.38
C ALA A 307 20.68 14.66 -7.04
N ARG A 308 20.15 15.56 -6.22
CA ARG A 308 19.44 15.18 -4.99
C ARG A 308 18.14 14.43 -5.28
N LEU A 309 17.37 14.84 -6.29
CA LEU A 309 16.13 14.15 -6.67
C LEU A 309 16.39 12.67 -7.02
N LYS A 310 17.44 12.39 -7.80
CA LYS A 310 17.84 11.03 -8.21
C LYS A 310 18.23 10.12 -7.02
N LYS A 311 18.56 10.70 -5.86
CA LYS A 311 18.80 9.96 -4.61
C LYS A 311 17.53 9.76 -3.76
N LEU A 312 16.40 10.33 -4.16
CA LEU A 312 15.17 10.35 -3.37
C LEU A 312 14.01 9.60 -4.02
N VAL A 313 14.00 9.49 -5.35
CA VAL A 313 12.92 8.85 -6.11
C VAL A 313 13.48 7.82 -7.10
N PRO A 314 12.68 6.83 -7.53
CA PRO A 314 13.06 5.88 -8.57
C PRO A 314 13.46 6.53 -9.89
N GLU A 315 14.32 5.86 -10.67
CA GLU A 315 14.92 6.40 -11.91
C GLU A 315 13.88 6.88 -12.92
N GLY A 316 12.87 6.06 -13.22
CA GLY A 316 11.82 6.41 -14.15
C GLY A 316 11.01 7.63 -13.70
N VAL A 317 10.67 7.67 -12.41
CA VAL A 317 9.99 8.82 -11.78
C VAL A 317 10.84 10.08 -11.87
N ALA A 318 12.14 10.02 -11.52
CA ALA A 318 13.05 11.16 -11.64
C ALA A 318 13.10 11.69 -13.08
N GLY A 319 13.16 10.79 -14.07
CA GLY A 319 13.18 11.15 -15.48
C GLY A 319 11.93 11.89 -15.95
N LEU A 320 10.72 11.45 -15.56
CA LEU A 320 9.47 12.17 -15.87
C LEU A 320 9.52 13.61 -15.35
N ILE A 321 10.00 13.76 -14.11
CA ILE A 321 10.04 15.03 -13.39
C ILE A 321 11.06 15.99 -14.01
N GLU A 322 12.27 15.51 -14.29
CA GLU A 322 13.37 16.28 -14.86
C GLU A 322 13.05 16.79 -16.29
N ARG A 323 12.27 16.01 -17.07
CA ARG A 323 11.82 16.42 -18.41
C ARG A 323 10.63 17.40 -18.39
N GLY A 324 10.04 17.67 -17.23
CA GLY A 324 8.89 18.58 -17.11
C GLY A 324 7.55 17.98 -17.54
N GLU A 325 7.46 16.65 -17.62
CA GLU A 325 6.23 15.90 -17.98
C GLU A 325 5.21 15.86 -16.82
N VAL A 326 5.62 16.35 -15.65
CA VAL A 326 4.81 16.47 -14.43
C VAL A 326 4.77 17.92 -13.98
N SER A 327 3.57 18.48 -13.84
CA SER A 327 3.38 19.79 -13.21
C SER A 327 3.47 19.70 -11.68
N TRP A 328 4.14 20.67 -11.05
CA TRP A 328 4.37 20.77 -9.61
C TRP A 328 3.73 22.02 -9.00
#